data_AF-D2U3X8-F1
#
_entry.id   AF-D2U3X8-F1
#
_cell.length_a   1.000
_cell.length_b   1.000
_cell.length_c   1.000
_cell.angle_alpha   90.00
_cell.angle_beta   90.00
_cell.angle_gamma   90.00
#
_symmetry.space_group_name_H-M   'P 1'
#
loop_
_entity.id
_entity.type
_entity.pdbx_description
1 polymer ?
#
loop_
_entity_poly.entity_id
_entity_poly.type
_entity_poly.pdbx_seq_one_letter_code
_entity_poly.pdbx_strand_id
1 'polypeptide(L)'
;MTELRTDGYQIVASYHDADLVIVNTCGFIDSAVQESLEAIGEALNENGKVIVTGCLGAKEDQIREVHPKVLAITGPHSYEQMLAHVHHYVPKPQHNPFFSLVPQQGIKLTPKHYAYLKI
;
A
#
# COMPACT_ATOMS: atom_id res chain seq x y z
N MET A 1 -6.40 -1.67 -1.90
CA MET A 1 -6.00 -2.63 -2.95
C MET A 1 -6.85 -2.51 -4.21
N THR A 2 -8.19 -2.43 -4.10
CA THR A 2 -9.07 -2.28 -5.28
C THR A 2 -8.68 -1.10 -6.16
N GLU A 3 -8.44 0.08 -5.58
CA GLU A 3 -8.17 1.29 -6.35
C GLU A 3 -6.81 1.29 -7.04
N LEU A 4 -5.75 0.77 -6.43
CA LEU A 4 -4.45 0.62 -7.10
C LEU A 4 -4.58 -0.26 -8.35
N ARG A 5 -5.34 -1.35 -8.29
CA ARG A 5 -5.59 -2.17 -9.48
C ARG A 5 -6.46 -1.42 -10.51
N THR A 6 -7.40 -0.60 -10.07
CA THR A 6 -8.24 0.24 -10.95
C THR A 6 -7.41 1.32 -11.64
N ASP A 7 -6.42 1.88 -10.95
CA ASP A 7 -5.45 2.83 -11.49
C ASP A 7 -4.45 2.16 -12.47
N GLY A 8 -4.50 0.84 -12.62
CA GLY A 8 -3.68 0.08 -13.56
C GLY A 8 -2.40 -0.51 -12.96
N TYR A 9 -2.16 -0.35 -11.66
CA TYR A 9 -1.02 -0.97 -10.99
C TYR A 9 -1.18 -2.49 -10.93
N GLN A 10 -0.06 -3.19 -11.09
CA GLN A 10 0.02 -4.64 -10.95
C GLN A 10 0.61 -5.00 -9.59
N ILE A 11 0.10 -6.09 -9.01
CA ILE A 11 0.66 -6.66 -7.78
C ILE A 11 1.56 -7.82 -8.22
N VAL A 12 2.82 -7.75 -7.82
CA VAL A 12 3.83 -8.79 -8.09
C VAL A 12 4.14 -9.55 -6.81
N ALA A 13 4.71 -10.75 -6.94
CA ALA A 13 4.95 -11.66 -5.84
C ALA A 13 6.34 -11.49 -5.18
N SER A 14 7.26 -10.76 -5.81
CA SER A 14 8.62 -10.56 -5.31
C SER A 14 8.92 -9.08 -5.11
N TYR A 15 9.84 -8.78 -4.18
CA TYR A 15 10.30 -7.40 -3.96
C TYR A 15 11.09 -6.86 -5.16
N HIS A 16 11.87 -7.70 -5.84
CA HIS A 16 12.69 -7.28 -6.98
C HIS A 16 11.88 -6.86 -8.19
N ASP A 17 10.73 -7.49 -8.42
CA ASP A 17 9.87 -7.19 -9.56
C ASP A 17 8.97 -5.95 -9.31
N ALA A 18 8.98 -5.40 -8.09
CA ALA A 18 8.12 -4.30 -7.71
C ALA A 18 8.77 -2.94 -8.02
N ASP A 19 8.00 -1.98 -8.51
CA ASP A 19 8.47 -0.58 -8.60
C ASP A 19 8.46 0.14 -7.24
N LEU A 20 7.69 -0.40 -6.29
CA LEU A 20 7.45 0.13 -4.96
C LEU A 20 6.84 -0.95 -4.07
N VAL A 21 7.30 -1.05 -2.82
CA VAL A 21 6.74 -1.96 -1.81
C VAL A 21 5.94 -1.19 -0.78
N ILE A 22 4.76 -1.70 -0.43
CA ILE A 22 3.93 -1.16 0.66
C ILE A 22 3.93 -2.18 1.79
N VAL A 23 4.43 -1.80 2.96
CA VAL A 23 4.43 -2.66 4.16
C VAL A 23 3.34 -2.20 5.11
N ASN A 24 2.36 -3.07 5.37
CA ASN A 24 1.31 -2.81 6.35
C ASN A 24 1.72 -3.35 7.72
N THR A 25 1.77 -2.49 8.72
CA THR A 25 2.44 -2.74 9.99
C THR A 25 1.48 -2.78 11.17
N CYS A 26 1.80 -3.64 12.15
CA CYS A 26 1.12 -3.66 13.44
C CYS A 26 1.85 -2.75 14.43
N GLY A 27 1.11 -1.97 15.22
CA GLY A 27 1.67 -1.05 16.23
C GLY A 27 1.41 -1.45 17.68
N PHE A 28 0.78 -2.62 17.92
CA PHE A 28 0.20 -3.00 19.21
C PHE A 28 0.84 -4.22 19.87
N ILE A 29 1.13 -5.28 19.12
CA ILE A 29 1.72 -6.52 19.67
C ILE A 29 3.22 -6.46 19.47
N ASP A 30 4.01 -6.52 20.54
CA ASP A 30 5.47 -6.32 20.47
C ASP A 30 6.16 -7.26 19.48
N SER A 31 5.77 -8.54 19.44
CA SER A 31 6.32 -9.49 18.46
C SER A 31 5.99 -9.09 17.01
N ALA A 32 4.77 -8.61 16.77
CA ALA A 32 4.35 -8.15 15.45
C ALA A 32 4.98 -6.79 15.07
N VAL A 33 5.33 -5.96 16.06
CA VAL A 33 6.09 -4.72 15.83
C VAL A 33 7.50 -5.06 15.37
N GLN A 34 8.17 -6.00 16.01
CA GLN A 34 9.51 -6.46 15.59
C GLN A 34 9.47 -7.08 14.20
N GLU A 35 8.52 -8.00 13.95
CA GLU A 35 8.31 -8.58 12.61
C GLU A 35 8.03 -7.50 11.56
N SER A 36 7.24 -6.48 11.90
CA SER A 36 6.97 -5.34 10.99
C SER A 36 8.24 -4.56 10.66
N LEU A 37 9.13 -4.31 11.62
CA LEU A 37 10.40 -3.64 11.40
C LEU A 37 11.35 -4.49 10.55
N GLU A 38 11.46 -5.79 10.84
CA GLU A 38 12.24 -6.74 10.05
C GLU A 38 11.77 -6.76 8.58
N ALA A 39 10.46 -6.84 8.34
CA ALA A 39 9.88 -6.81 7.00
C ALA A 39 10.15 -5.50 6.26
N ILE A 40 10.18 -4.36 6.95
CA ILE A 40 10.60 -3.06 6.36
C ILE A 40 12.06 -3.13 5.92
N GLY A 41 12.93 -3.66 6.78
CA GLY A 41 14.36 -3.82 6.50
C GLY A 41 14.60 -4.73 5.29
N GLU A 42 13.92 -5.88 5.22
CA GLU A 42 13.98 -6.80 4.08
C GLU A 42 13.53 -6.11 2.79
N ALA A 43 12.35 -5.47 2.79
CA ALA A 43 11.85 -4.76 1.62
C ALA A 43 12.78 -3.62 1.17
N LEU A 44 13.42 -2.91 2.10
CA LEU A 44 14.40 -1.87 1.77
C LEU A 44 15.68 -2.44 1.15
N ASN A 45 16.14 -3.61 1.60
CA ASN A 45 17.33 -4.25 1.06
C ASN A 45 17.08 -4.82 -0.33
N GLU A 46 15.92 -5.43 -0.57
CA GLU A 46 15.61 -6.11 -1.83
C GLU A 46 15.08 -5.17 -2.93
N ASN A 47 14.35 -4.11 -2.55
CA ASN A 47 13.72 -3.17 -3.49
C ASN A 47 14.27 -1.73 -3.41
N GLY A 48 14.46 -1.24 -2.19
CA GLY A 48 14.94 0.13 -1.93
C GLY A 48 13.88 1.23 -1.95
N LYS A 49 12.65 0.97 -2.45
CA LYS A 49 11.53 1.92 -2.42
C LYS A 49 10.38 1.37 -1.59
N VAL A 50 10.28 1.83 -0.34
CA VAL A 50 9.29 1.32 0.63
C VAL A 50 8.42 2.45 1.19
N ILE A 51 7.10 2.24 1.16
CA ILE A 51 6.11 3.00 1.93
C ILE A 51 5.64 2.13 3.08
N VAL A 52 5.60 2.71 4.27
CA VAL A 52 5.06 2.04 5.46
C VAL A 52 3.66 2.58 5.75
N THR A 53 2.71 1.69 6.02
CA THR A 53 1.35 2.04 6.43
C THR A 53 0.92 1.22 7.63
N GLY A 54 -0.08 1.67 8.38
CA GLY A 54 -0.71 0.90 9.46
C GLY A 54 -0.54 1.55 10.83
N CYS A 55 -0.88 0.80 11.89
CA CYS A 55 -0.92 1.36 13.25
C CYS A 55 0.46 1.80 13.74
N LEU A 56 1.54 1.13 13.32
CA LEU A 56 2.90 1.53 13.68
C LEU A 56 3.27 2.89 13.05
N GLY A 57 2.64 3.26 11.94
CA GLY A 57 2.84 4.57 11.30
C GLY A 57 2.42 5.76 12.18
N ALA A 58 1.59 5.54 13.21
CA ALA A 58 1.33 6.57 14.23
C ALA A 58 2.54 6.85 15.15
N LYS A 59 3.55 5.96 15.14
CA LYS A 59 4.84 6.08 15.84
C LYS A 59 5.95 6.30 14.81
N GLU A 60 5.80 7.30 13.95
CA GLU A 60 6.70 7.59 12.83
C GLU A 60 8.18 7.63 13.24
N ASP A 61 8.47 8.28 14.36
CA ASP A 61 9.84 8.42 14.89
C ASP A 61 10.52 7.05 15.11
N GLN A 62 9.77 6.07 15.65
CA GLN A 62 10.28 4.72 15.90
C GLN A 62 10.69 4.02 14.60
N ILE A 63 9.91 4.19 13.53
CA ILE A 63 10.22 3.61 12.23
C ILE A 63 11.44 4.32 11.62
N ARG A 64 11.50 5.66 11.71
CA ARG A 64 12.59 6.44 11.10
C ARG A 64 13.92 6.27 11.81
N GLU A 65 13.92 6.01 13.12
CA GLU A 65 15.13 5.73 13.88
C GLU A 65 15.82 4.45 13.36
N VAL A 66 15.05 3.40 13.06
CA VAL A 66 15.58 2.12 12.58
C VAL A 66 15.78 2.11 11.06
N HIS A 67 14.82 2.68 10.32
CA HIS A 67 14.77 2.65 8.85
C HIS A 67 14.60 4.05 8.26
N PRO A 68 15.63 4.92 8.31
CA PRO A 68 15.52 6.31 7.85
C PRO A 68 15.29 6.45 6.34
N LYS A 69 15.51 5.38 5.56
CA LYS A 69 15.40 5.37 4.09
C LYS A 69 13.98 5.14 3.56
N VAL A 70 12.98 4.90 4.42
CA VAL A 70 11.60 4.74 3.97
C VAL A 70 11.11 6.03 3.30
N LEU A 71 10.38 5.87 2.19
CA LEU A 71 9.95 6.99 1.35
C LEU A 71 8.79 7.79 1.96
N ALA A 72 7.88 7.09 2.63
CA ALA A 72 6.75 7.68 3.33
C ALA A 72 6.26 6.74 4.43
N ILE A 73 5.66 7.33 5.46
CA ILE A 73 5.01 6.62 6.56
C ILE A 73 3.60 7.20 6.68
N THR A 74 2.59 6.34 6.69
CA THR A 74 1.19 6.74 6.87
C THR A 74 0.58 6.01 8.06
N GLY A 75 -0.21 6.74 8.85
CA GLY A 75 -0.89 6.19 10.02
C GLY A 75 -2.04 5.22 9.67
N PRO A 76 -2.74 4.71 10.70
CA PRO A 76 -3.93 3.90 10.48
C PRO A 76 -5.01 4.70 9.75
N HIS A 77 -5.83 4.03 8.95
CA HIS A 77 -6.92 4.62 8.16
C HIS A 77 -6.51 5.73 7.16
N SER A 78 -5.21 5.93 6.93
CA SER A 78 -4.67 7.01 6.07
C SER A 78 -4.56 6.58 4.61
N TYR A 79 -5.64 6.01 4.09
CA TYR A 79 -5.65 5.37 2.77
C TYR A 79 -5.42 6.36 1.62
N GLU A 80 -6.07 7.52 1.65
CA GLU A 80 -5.90 8.55 0.61
C GLU A 80 -4.47 9.10 0.58
N GLN A 81 -3.85 9.28 1.76
CA GLN A 81 -2.46 9.71 1.87
C GLN A 81 -1.50 8.66 1.30
N MET A 82 -1.73 7.37 1.60
CA MET A 82 -0.94 6.27 1.06
C MET A 82 -1.04 6.24 -0.48
N LEU A 83 -2.24 6.39 -1.04
CA LEU A 83 -2.41 6.48 -2.50
C LEU A 83 -1.67 7.67 -3.10
N ALA A 84 -1.74 8.84 -2.47
CA ALA A 84 -1.03 10.03 -2.93
C ALA A 84 0.50 9.80 -2.98
N HIS A 85 1.06 9.12 -1.97
CA HIS A 85 2.47 8.74 -1.98
C HIS A 85 2.79 7.72 -3.07
N VAL A 86 1.93 6.72 -3.29
CA VAL A 86 2.10 5.76 -4.40
C VAL A 86 2.14 6.50 -5.74
N HIS A 87 1.17 7.39 -6.00
CA HIS A 87 1.12 8.16 -7.26
C HIS A 87 2.32 9.11 -7.42
N HIS A 88 2.88 9.60 -6.32
CA HIS A 88 4.07 10.45 -6.32
C HIS A 88 5.34 9.67 -6.72
N TYR A 89 5.53 8.48 -6.16
CA TYR A 89 6.74 7.69 -6.38
C TYR A 89 6.66 6.75 -7.59
N VAL A 90 5.45 6.33 -7.97
CA VAL A 90 5.17 5.51 -9.16
C VAL A 90 3.96 6.14 -9.87
N PRO A 91 4.19 6.98 -10.90
CA PRO A 91 3.11 7.59 -11.67
C PRO A 91 2.14 6.55 -12.22
N LYS A 92 0.87 6.94 -12.36
CA LYS A 92 -0.17 6.04 -12.89
C LYS A 92 0.23 5.54 -14.29
N PRO A 93 0.10 4.22 -14.55
CA PRO A 93 0.28 3.67 -15.88
C PRO A 93 -0.60 4.42 -16.90
N GLN A 94 -0.09 4.60 -18.12
CA GLN A 94 -0.89 5.23 -19.16
C GLN A 94 -2.11 4.36 -19.46
N HIS A 95 -3.29 4.92 -19.20
CA HIS A 95 -4.56 4.25 -19.47
C HIS A 95 -4.79 4.22 -20.98
N ASN A 96 -4.83 3.03 -21.58
CA ASN A 96 -5.20 2.89 -22.99
C ASN A 96 -6.73 2.71 -23.08
N PRO A 97 -7.48 3.73 -23.54
CA PRO A 97 -8.95 3.70 -23.55
C PRO A 97 -9.54 2.59 -24.44
N PHE A 98 -8.77 2.00 -25.35
CA PHE A 98 -9.23 0.91 -26.20
C PHE A 98 -9.16 -0.48 -25.54
N PHE A 99 -8.42 -0.63 -24.43
CA PHE A 99 -8.29 -1.89 -23.70
C PHE A 99 -8.90 -1.86 -22.29
N SER A 100 -9.28 -0.68 -21.79
CA SER A 100 -9.71 -0.47 -20.41
C SER A 100 -11.18 0.00 -20.27
N LEU A 101 -12.07 -0.54 -21.10
CA LEU A 101 -13.48 -0.11 -21.16
C LEU A 101 -14.34 -0.62 -19.99
N VAL A 102 -13.87 -1.62 -19.24
CA VAL A 102 -14.56 -2.16 -18.07
C VAL A 102 -13.57 -2.39 -16.93
N PRO A 103 -13.81 -1.84 -15.72
CA PRO A 103 -12.98 -2.16 -14.55
C PRO A 103 -13.02 -3.67 -14.30
N GLN A 104 -11.87 -4.32 -14.09
CA GLN A 104 -11.81 -5.76 -13.81
C GLN A 104 -12.64 -6.17 -12.57
N GLN A 105 -12.90 -5.23 -11.65
CA GLN A 105 -13.68 -5.49 -10.44
C GLN A 105 -15.20 -5.38 -10.64
N GLY A 106 -15.66 -5.12 -11.87
CA GLY A 106 -17.06 -4.83 -12.17
C GLY A 106 -17.50 -3.45 -11.68
N ILE A 107 -18.71 -3.06 -12.04
CA ILE A 107 -19.29 -1.77 -11.66
C ILE A 107 -20.15 -1.99 -10.41
N LYS A 108 -19.79 -1.35 -9.29
CA LYS A 108 -20.63 -1.35 -8.08
C LYS A 108 -21.80 -0.40 -8.27
N LEU A 109 -22.95 -0.94 -8.66
CA LEU A 109 -24.19 -0.19 -8.84
C LEU A 109 -24.93 0.10 -7.52
N THR A 110 -24.47 -0.45 -6.40
CA THR A 110 -25.09 -0.22 -5.08
C THR A 110 -24.57 1.08 -4.43
N PRO A 111 -25.45 1.94 -3.89
CA PRO A 111 -25.07 3.14 -3.15
C PRO A 111 -24.15 2.84 -1.96
N LYS A 112 -23.30 3.82 -1.56
CA LYS A 112 -22.28 3.65 -0.49
C LYS A 112 -22.82 3.10 0.83
N HIS A 113 -24.10 3.34 1.13
CA HIS A 113 -24.75 3.04 2.40
C HIS A 113 -25.58 1.74 2.40
N TYR A 114 -25.54 0.94 1.35
CA TYR A 114 -26.22 -0.36 1.30
C TYR A 114 -25.25 -1.50 0.94
N ALA A 115 -25.31 -2.59 1.71
CA ALA A 115 -24.70 -3.87 1.39
C ALA A 115 -25.67 -4.99 1.81
N TYR A 116 -25.87 -5.99 0.95
CA TYR A 116 -26.65 -7.19 1.26
C TYR A 116 -25.70 -8.36 1.51
N LEU A 117 -25.84 -9.02 2.66
CA LEU A 117 -25.22 -10.32 2.94
C LEU A 117 -26.29 -11.40 2.76
N LYS A 118 -26.05 -12.34 1.85
CA LYS A 118 -26.83 -13.58 1.76
C LYS A 118 -26.02 -14.68 2.45
N ILE A 119 -26.61 -15.29 3.47
CA ILE A 119 -26.09 -16.47 4.16
C ILE A 119 -26.60 -17.72 3.43
#